data_AF-A0AAX2FPJ6-F1
#
_entry.id   AF-A0AAX2FPJ6-F1
#
_cell.length_a   1.000
_cell.length_b   1.000
_cell.length_c   1.000
_cell.angle_alpha   90.00
_cell.angle_beta   90.00
_cell.angle_gamma   90.00
#
_symmetry.space_group_name_H-M   'P 1'
#
loop_
_entity.id
_entity.type
_entity.pdbx_description
1 polymer ?
#
loop_
_entity_poly.entity_id
_entity_poly.type
_entity_poly.pdbx_seq_one_letter_code
_entity_poly.pdbx_strand_id
1 'polypeptide(L)'
;MDLKKTAGQAKVPYDRKNVWAPVHPFIIEDIREAIVKGIRENAEDMLQDKNDNYGILNIKKLAAEIPYWTELPEWEECCVHTYLMIEKIGSGGSGFRKLYSEFLIEASAYLPEIEQYSCITKIEEIHKLYRLLGRKFFSAGRSKDKKVLIEVQKCLEDIYILEKEFWEILSYITNTYSVVSLNQ
;
A
#
# COMPACT_ATOMS: atom_id res chain seq x y z
N MET A 1 0.38 -26.31 21.22
CA MET A 1 -0.45 -25.20 21.72
C MET A 1 -1.83 -25.41 21.14
N ASP A 2 -2.83 -25.72 21.97
CA ASP A 2 -4.16 -26.15 21.52
C ASP A 2 -5.02 -24.94 21.17
N LEU A 3 -5.04 -24.57 19.89
CA LEU A 3 -5.70 -23.36 19.37
C LEU A 3 -7.20 -23.30 19.70
N LYS A 4 -7.85 -24.46 19.88
CA LYS A 4 -9.27 -24.55 20.24
C LYS A 4 -9.54 -24.10 21.68
N LYS A 5 -8.59 -24.26 22.59
CA LYS A 5 -8.70 -23.77 23.99
C LYS A 5 -8.57 -22.25 24.09
N THR A 6 -7.80 -21.62 23.20
CA THR A 6 -7.54 -20.18 23.25
C THR A 6 -8.71 -19.33 22.77
N ALA A 7 -9.55 -19.86 21.86
CA ALA A 7 -10.69 -19.14 21.29
C ALA A 7 -11.92 -19.06 22.22
N GLY A 8 -12.00 -19.93 23.24
CA GLY A 8 -13.17 -20.04 24.14
C GLY A 8 -13.03 -19.33 25.49
N GLN A 9 -11.85 -18.77 25.80
CA GLN A 9 -11.70 -17.97 27.01
C GLN A 9 -12.21 -16.56 26.74
N ALA A 10 -13.21 -16.12 27.52
CA ALA A 10 -13.59 -14.73 27.59
C ALA A 10 -12.35 -13.92 27.98
N LYS A 11 -11.73 -13.25 27.00
CA LYS A 11 -10.71 -12.24 27.29
C LYS A 11 -11.41 -11.16 28.10
N VAL A 12 -10.89 -10.87 29.29
CA VAL A 12 -11.33 -9.71 30.06
C VAL A 12 -11.27 -8.52 29.10
N PRO A 13 -12.35 -7.71 28.96
CA PRO A 13 -12.26 -6.49 28.17
C PRO A 13 -11.01 -5.74 28.63
N TYR A 14 -10.18 -5.26 27.70
CA TYR A 14 -9.07 -4.39 28.06
C TYR A 14 -9.63 -3.24 28.91
N ASP A 15 -9.31 -3.23 30.20
CA ASP A 15 -9.95 -2.41 31.23
C ASP A 15 -9.48 -0.95 31.21
N ARG A 16 -8.62 -0.58 30.26
CA ARG A 16 -8.09 0.77 30.19
C ARG A 16 -9.12 1.72 29.57
N LYS A 17 -10.09 2.14 30.38
CA LYS A 17 -10.85 3.36 30.13
C LYS A 17 -9.85 4.51 29.96
N ASN A 18 -9.80 5.07 28.76
CA ASN A 18 -9.05 6.27 28.38
C ASN A 18 -7.54 6.16 28.66
N VAL A 19 -6.83 5.46 27.77
CA VAL A 19 -5.36 5.60 27.68
C VAL A 19 -5.08 6.98 27.09
N TRP A 20 -4.71 7.93 27.94
CA TRP A 20 -4.10 9.19 27.51
C TRP A 20 -2.64 9.17 27.95
N ALA A 21 -1.77 9.69 27.09
CA ALA A 21 -0.36 9.93 27.39
C ALA A 21 -0.09 11.41 27.14
N PRO A 22 0.68 12.09 28.01
CA PRO A 22 1.12 13.44 27.72
C PRO A 22 2.00 13.40 26.45
N VAL A 23 1.66 14.21 25.46
CA VAL A 23 2.57 14.48 24.35
C VAL A 23 3.66 15.39 24.92
N HIS A 24 4.85 14.81 25.13
CA HIS A 24 6.00 15.60 25.57
C HIS A 24 6.43 16.56 24.45
N PRO A 25 6.93 17.76 24.79
CA PRO A 25 7.48 18.67 23.79
C PRO A 25 8.53 17.96 22.95
N PHE A 26 8.43 18.12 21.63
CA PHE A 26 9.40 17.60 20.68
C PHE A 26 9.78 18.71 19.69
N ILE A 27 10.93 18.54 19.06
CA ILE A 27 11.39 19.47 18.03
C ILE A 27 10.58 19.20 16.78
N ILE A 28 9.91 20.23 16.27
CA ILE A 28 9.25 20.17 14.97
C ILE A 28 10.34 20.40 13.92
N GLU A 29 10.65 19.36 13.15
CA GLU A 29 11.56 19.43 12.00
C GLU A 29 11.02 20.46 10.99
N ASP A 30 11.91 21.03 10.16
CA ASP A 30 11.46 21.84 9.04
C ASP A 30 10.52 21.01 8.16
N ILE A 31 9.40 21.60 7.73
CA ILE A 31 8.36 20.85 7.02
C ILE A 31 8.87 20.25 5.72
N ARG A 32 9.76 20.94 4.99
CA ARG A 32 10.35 20.41 3.76
C ARG A 32 11.27 19.24 4.08
N GLU A 33 12.08 19.33 5.13
CA GLU A 33 12.94 18.22 5.58
C GLU A 33 12.11 17.00 5.98
N ALA A 34 11.05 17.21 6.75
CA ALA A 34 10.13 16.15 7.18
C ALA A 34 9.44 15.46 5.98
N ILE A 35 8.98 16.25 4.98
CA ILE A 35 8.40 15.72 3.74
C ILE A 35 9.42 14.87 2.98
N VAL A 36 10.63 15.38 2.77
CA VAL A 36 11.69 14.69 2.03
C VAL A 36 12.05 13.37 2.72
N LYS A 37 12.22 13.40 4.04
CA LYS A 37 12.50 12.22 4.85
C LYS A 37 11.38 11.18 4.76
N GLY A 38 10.13 11.60 4.96
CA GLY A 38 8.98 10.70 4.90
C GLY A 38 8.78 10.06 3.52
N ILE A 39 8.95 10.83 2.43
CA ILE A 39 8.88 10.28 1.07
C ILE A 39 10.01 9.27 0.84
N ARG A 40 11.23 9.57 1.30
CA ARG A 40 12.39 8.69 1.13
C ARG A 40 12.19 7.37 1.87
N GLU A 41 11.81 7.42 3.14
CA GLU A 41 11.56 6.23 3.96
C GLU A 41 10.47 5.36 3.32
N ASN A 42 9.37 5.97 2.85
CA ASN A 42 8.32 5.23 2.13
C ASN A 42 8.82 4.61 0.83
N ALA A 43 9.65 5.33 0.05
CA ALA A 43 10.19 4.81 -1.20
C ALA A 43 11.18 3.66 -0.95
N GLU A 44 12.05 3.77 0.06
CA GLU A 44 12.97 2.72 0.47
C GLU A 44 12.23 1.47 0.92
N ASP A 45 11.22 1.63 1.77
CA ASP A 45 10.40 0.52 2.24
C ASP A 45 9.62 -0.10 1.08
N MET A 46 9.03 0.69 0.17
CA MET A 46 8.28 0.13 -0.96
C MET A 46 9.16 -0.57 -1.99
N LEU A 47 10.39 -0.10 -2.21
CA LEU A 47 11.36 -0.63 -3.19
C LEU A 47 12.33 -1.68 -2.62
N GLN A 48 12.30 -1.96 -1.33
CA GLN A 48 13.19 -2.92 -0.68
C GLN A 48 13.17 -4.30 -1.36
N ASP A 49 14.31 -5.00 -1.29
CA ASP A 49 14.53 -6.34 -1.84
C ASP A 49 14.84 -7.40 -0.76
N LYS A 50 14.69 -7.05 0.51
CA LYS A 50 14.98 -7.89 1.68
C LYS A 50 13.98 -9.03 1.85
N ASN A 51 12.69 -8.80 1.59
CA ASN A 51 11.65 -9.84 1.61
C ASN A 51 10.50 -9.52 0.65
N ASP A 52 9.79 -10.55 0.20
CA ASP A 52 8.67 -10.43 -0.74
C ASP A 52 7.29 -10.41 -0.07
N ASN A 53 7.22 -10.26 1.26
CA ASN A 53 5.97 -10.22 2.02
C ASN A 53 5.43 -8.80 2.21
N TYR A 54 6.18 -7.79 1.77
CA TYR A 54 5.84 -6.38 1.87
C TYR A 54 6.38 -5.60 0.64
N GLY A 55 5.91 -4.36 0.44
CA GLY A 55 6.30 -3.50 -0.66
C GLY A 55 5.79 -4.00 -2.02
N ILE A 56 6.40 -3.51 -3.10
CA ILE A 56 6.00 -3.87 -4.46
C ILE A 56 6.26 -5.35 -4.80
N LEU A 57 7.22 -5.99 -4.10
CA LEU A 57 7.53 -7.40 -4.33
C LEU A 57 6.38 -8.32 -3.94
N ASN A 58 5.60 -7.97 -2.92
CA ASN A 58 4.40 -8.72 -2.56
C ASN A 58 3.34 -8.65 -3.68
N ILE A 59 3.17 -7.50 -4.34
CA ILE A 59 2.26 -7.36 -5.48
C ILE A 59 2.64 -8.34 -6.60
N LYS A 60 3.94 -8.39 -6.91
CA LYS A 60 4.49 -9.31 -7.92
C LYS A 60 4.34 -10.78 -7.52
N LYS A 61 4.60 -11.09 -6.25
CA LYS A 61 4.42 -12.44 -5.70
C LYS A 61 2.96 -12.89 -5.80
N LEU A 62 2.04 -12.05 -5.33
CA LEU A 62 0.60 -12.31 -5.42
C LEU A 62 0.19 -12.53 -6.88
N ALA A 63 0.66 -11.70 -7.82
CA ALA A 63 0.37 -11.89 -9.25
C ALA A 63 0.76 -13.29 -9.74
N ALA A 64 1.93 -13.80 -9.32
CA ALA A 64 2.40 -15.14 -9.67
C ALA A 64 1.59 -16.27 -9.00
N GLU A 65 1.02 -16.03 -7.82
CA GLU A 65 0.25 -17.02 -7.05
C GLU A 65 -1.21 -17.13 -7.52
N ILE A 66 -1.82 -16.04 -7.99
CA ILE A 66 -3.25 -15.98 -8.36
C ILE A 66 -3.72 -17.10 -9.30
N PRO A 67 -2.99 -17.49 -10.36
CA PRO A 67 -3.41 -18.59 -11.23
C PRO A 67 -3.62 -19.92 -10.50
N TYR A 68 -2.83 -20.16 -9.45
CA TYR A 68 -2.86 -21.39 -8.65
C TYR A 68 -3.91 -21.36 -7.56
N TRP A 69 -4.56 -20.21 -7.29
CA TRP A 69 -5.61 -20.13 -6.28
C TRP A 69 -6.76 -21.09 -6.56
N THR A 70 -7.02 -21.44 -7.81
CA THR A 70 -8.09 -22.41 -8.15
C THR A 70 -7.87 -23.82 -7.61
N GLU A 71 -6.67 -24.12 -7.11
CA GLU A 71 -6.32 -25.37 -6.43
C GLU A 71 -6.58 -25.32 -4.92
N LEU A 72 -6.79 -24.13 -4.36
CA LEU A 72 -7.11 -23.95 -2.95
C LEU A 72 -8.57 -24.36 -2.67
N PRO A 73 -8.84 -24.98 -1.50
CA PRO A 73 -10.20 -25.06 -0.99
C PRO A 73 -10.79 -23.66 -0.86
N GLU A 74 -12.05 -23.49 -1.30
CA GLU A 74 -12.81 -22.25 -1.09
C GLU A 74 -12.14 -21.00 -1.68
N TRP A 75 -11.40 -21.15 -2.79
CA TRP A 75 -10.70 -20.04 -3.48
C TRP A 75 -11.62 -18.87 -3.83
N GLU A 76 -12.91 -19.13 -4.04
CA GLU A 76 -13.92 -18.10 -4.28
C GLU A 76 -14.10 -17.20 -3.05
N GLU A 77 -14.08 -17.78 -1.85
CA GLU A 77 -14.17 -17.04 -0.59
C GLU A 77 -12.89 -16.26 -0.32
N CYS A 78 -11.73 -16.80 -0.69
CA CYS A 78 -10.46 -16.06 -0.68
C CYS A 78 -10.53 -14.80 -1.55
N CYS A 79 -11.15 -14.89 -2.73
CA CYS A 79 -11.35 -13.74 -3.61
C CYS A 79 -12.27 -12.68 -2.98
N VAL A 80 -13.39 -13.09 -2.39
CA VAL A 80 -14.31 -12.16 -1.69
C VAL A 80 -13.61 -11.50 -0.51
N HIS A 81 -12.88 -12.25 0.31
CA HIS A 81 -12.12 -11.68 1.43
C HIS A 81 -11.05 -10.71 0.96
N THR A 82 -10.36 -11.01 -0.14
CA THR A 82 -9.35 -10.12 -0.71
C THR A 82 -9.99 -8.79 -1.16
N TYR A 83 -11.17 -8.84 -1.80
CA TYR A 83 -11.95 -7.63 -2.08
C TYR A 83 -12.26 -6.83 -0.81
N LEU A 84 -12.73 -7.50 0.25
CA LEU A 84 -13.03 -6.84 1.52
C LEU A 84 -11.76 -6.17 2.09
N MET A 85 -10.61 -6.84 2.06
CA MET A 85 -9.33 -6.31 2.52
C MET A 85 -8.81 -5.15 1.69
N ILE A 86 -9.17 -5.04 0.40
CA ILE A 86 -8.76 -3.93 -0.46
C ILE A 86 -9.70 -2.72 -0.31
N GLU A 87 -11.02 -2.93 -0.15
CA GLU A 87 -12.03 -1.86 -0.30
C GLU A 87 -12.89 -1.58 0.95
N LYS A 88 -13.04 -2.51 1.90
CA LYS A 88 -14.05 -2.41 2.98
C LYS A 88 -13.49 -2.41 4.39
N ILE A 89 -12.62 -3.37 4.70
CA ILE A 89 -12.10 -3.62 6.06
C ILE A 89 -10.61 -3.36 6.18
N GLY A 90 -9.87 -3.42 5.07
CA GLY A 90 -8.49 -2.96 4.99
C GLY A 90 -8.41 -1.73 4.11
N SER A 91 -7.73 -0.67 4.57
CA SER A 91 -7.36 0.48 3.74
C SER A 91 -6.04 0.26 2.99
N GLY A 92 -5.45 -0.95 3.11
CA GLY A 92 -4.15 -1.45 2.62
C GLY A 92 -3.92 -1.46 1.10
N GLY A 93 -4.92 -1.09 0.31
CA GLY A 93 -4.86 -1.01 -1.15
C GLY A 93 -5.15 0.40 -1.66
N SER A 94 -6.37 0.62 -2.15
CA SER A 94 -6.75 1.87 -2.83
C SER A 94 -6.77 3.09 -1.90
N GLY A 95 -7.18 2.91 -0.64
CA GLY A 95 -7.30 4.00 0.34
C GLY A 95 -5.98 4.71 0.63
N PHE A 96 -4.90 3.97 0.88
CA PHE A 96 -3.58 4.58 1.12
C PHE A 96 -3.03 5.31 -0.11
N ARG A 97 -3.29 4.84 -1.34
CA ARG A 97 -2.85 5.55 -2.54
C ARG A 97 -3.61 6.87 -2.70
N LYS A 98 -4.89 6.91 -2.31
CA LYS A 98 -5.65 8.17 -2.28
C LYS A 98 -5.10 9.14 -1.23
N LEU A 99 -4.84 8.66 -0.02
CA LEU A 99 -4.24 9.45 1.05
C LEU A 99 -2.87 9.99 0.63
N TYR A 100 -2.05 9.15 -0.01
CA TYR A 100 -0.73 9.57 -0.48
C TYR A 100 -0.81 10.61 -1.60
N SER A 101 -1.85 10.54 -2.46
CA SER A 101 -2.12 11.58 -3.45
C SER A 101 -2.43 12.93 -2.82
N GLU A 102 -3.29 12.96 -1.80
CA GLU A 102 -3.61 14.18 -1.05
C GLU A 102 -2.36 14.75 -0.35
N PHE A 103 -1.53 13.88 0.22
CA PHE A 103 -0.22 14.27 0.75
C PHE A 103 0.69 14.87 -0.33
N LEU A 104 0.78 14.26 -1.52
CA LEU A 104 1.62 14.79 -2.60
C LEU A 104 1.13 16.14 -3.14
N ILE A 105 -0.18 16.39 -3.14
CA ILE A 105 -0.77 17.70 -3.48
C ILE A 105 -0.29 18.78 -2.50
N GLU A 106 -0.24 18.48 -1.20
CA GLU A 106 0.28 19.43 -0.21
C GLU A 106 1.80 19.57 -0.29
N ALA A 107 2.50 18.45 -0.52
CA ALA A 107 3.95 18.41 -0.62
C ALA A 107 4.47 19.15 -1.87
N SER A 108 3.69 19.26 -2.94
CA SER A 108 4.13 19.93 -4.18
C SER A 108 4.39 21.42 -4.00
N ALA A 109 3.79 22.07 -3.00
CA ALA A 109 4.12 23.43 -2.62
C ALA A 109 5.57 23.58 -2.11
N TYR A 110 6.16 22.50 -1.58
CA TYR A 110 7.51 22.47 -1.03
C TYR A 110 8.51 21.78 -1.96
N LEU A 111 8.05 20.83 -2.78
CA LEU A 111 8.84 20.05 -3.73
C LEU A 111 8.20 20.13 -5.13
N PRO A 112 8.51 21.17 -5.92
CA PRO A 112 7.90 21.38 -7.25
C PRO A 112 8.11 20.22 -8.22
N GLU A 113 9.15 19.40 -8.02
CA GLU A 113 9.43 18.21 -8.81
C GLU A 113 8.29 17.18 -8.76
N ILE A 114 7.49 17.18 -7.69
CA ILE A 114 6.29 16.31 -7.60
C ILE A 114 5.35 16.57 -8.78
N GLU A 115 5.12 17.83 -9.14
CA GLU A 115 4.31 18.23 -10.29
C GLU A 115 5.07 18.01 -11.60
N GLN A 116 6.35 18.38 -11.65
CA GLN A 116 7.19 18.23 -12.84
C GLN A 116 7.23 16.79 -13.36
N TYR A 117 7.29 15.81 -12.45
CA TYR A 117 7.27 14.39 -12.79
C TYR A 117 5.86 13.77 -12.78
N SER A 118 4.82 14.59 -12.63
CA SER A 118 3.41 14.16 -12.64
C SER A 118 3.09 13.08 -11.61
N CYS A 119 3.72 13.14 -10.43
CA CYS A 119 3.61 12.10 -9.41
C CYS A 119 2.17 11.94 -8.89
N ILE A 120 1.43 13.06 -8.76
CA ILE A 120 0.03 13.08 -8.32
C ILE A 120 -0.87 12.33 -9.32
N THR A 121 -0.70 12.57 -10.63
CA THR A 121 -1.45 11.86 -11.66
C THR A 121 -1.15 10.37 -11.63
N LYS A 122 0.12 9.98 -11.50
CA LYS A 122 0.55 8.57 -11.44
C LYS A 122 -0.08 7.84 -10.25
N ILE A 123 -0.02 8.39 -9.04
CA ILE A 123 -0.62 7.74 -7.87
C ILE A 123 -2.14 7.65 -7.96
N GLU A 124 -2.83 8.63 -8.59
CA GLU A 124 -4.27 8.57 -8.85
C GLU A 124 -4.65 7.49 -9.86
N GLU A 125 -3.80 7.24 -10.87
CA GLU A 125 -3.97 6.12 -11.80
C GLU A 125 -3.81 4.78 -11.08
N ILE A 126 -2.76 4.64 -10.25
CA ILE A 126 -2.55 3.45 -9.42
C ILE A 126 -3.75 3.24 -8.49
N HIS A 127 -4.24 4.30 -7.85
CA HIS A 127 -5.44 4.26 -7.01
C HIS A 127 -6.64 3.66 -7.77
N LYS A 128 -6.91 4.13 -8.99
CA LYS A 128 -7.99 3.59 -9.84
C LYS A 128 -7.81 2.12 -10.16
N LEU A 129 -6.57 1.68 -10.43
CA LEU A 129 -6.26 0.27 -10.67
C LEU A 129 -6.50 -0.60 -9.44
N TYR A 130 -6.15 -0.16 -8.24
CA TYR A 130 -6.49 -0.89 -7.01
C TYR A 130 -8.01 -1.04 -6.82
N ARG A 131 -8.79 -0.01 -7.16
CA ARG A 131 -10.26 -0.11 -7.12
C ARG A 131 -10.79 -1.11 -8.14
N LEU A 132 -10.20 -1.14 -9.33
CA LEU A 132 -10.53 -2.12 -10.37
C LEU A 132 -10.17 -3.54 -9.91
N LEU A 133 -8.98 -3.72 -9.34
CA LEU A 133 -8.50 -4.97 -8.78
C LEU A 133 -9.48 -5.52 -7.74
N GLY A 134 -9.91 -4.69 -6.78
CA GLY A 134 -10.92 -5.08 -5.79
C GLY A 134 -12.22 -5.56 -6.46
N ARG A 135 -12.73 -4.82 -7.46
CA ARG A 135 -13.94 -5.22 -8.20
C ARG A 135 -13.75 -6.55 -8.95
N LYS A 136 -12.57 -6.80 -9.53
CA LYS A 136 -12.26 -8.06 -10.21
C LYS A 136 -12.21 -9.23 -9.23
N PHE A 137 -11.60 -9.07 -8.06
CA PHE A 137 -11.65 -10.08 -6.99
C PHE A 137 -13.08 -10.38 -6.55
N PHE A 138 -13.90 -9.35 -6.34
CA PHE A 138 -15.31 -9.53 -6.01
C PHE A 138 -16.07 -10.30 -7.10
N SER A 139 -15.84 -9.95 -8.35
CA SER A 139 -16.42 -10.63 -9.51
C SER A 139 -15.97 -12.10 -9.58
N ALA A 140 -14.68 -12.38 -9.42
CA ALA A 140 -14.13 -13.74 -9.44
C ALA A 140 -14.77 -14.62 -8.36
N GLY A 141 -14.83 -14.12 -7.12
CA GLY A 141 -15.45 -14.86 -6.02
C GLY A 141 -16.96 -15.07 -6.19
N ARG A 142 -17.68 -14.10 -6.76
CA ARG A 142 -19.14 -14.20 -6.92
C ARG A 142 -19.57 -15.04 -8.12
N SER A 143 -18.89 -14.88 -9.25
CA SER A 143 -19.18 -15.61 -10.49
C SER A 143 -18.61 -17.03 -10.50
N LYS A 144 -17.58 -17.29 -9.68
CA LYS A 144 -16.79 -18.53 -9.69
C LYS A 144 -16.11 -18.81 -11.03
N ASP A 145 -15.96 -17.79 -11.88
CA ASP A 145 -15.28 -17.92 -13.16
C ASP A 145 -13.77 -17.78 -12.99
N LYS A 146 -13.07 -18.90 -13.19
CA LYS A 146 -11.61 -18.99 -13.11
C LYS A 146 -10.90 -18.08 -14.12
N LYS A 147 -11.55 -17.72 -15.24
CA LYS A 147 -10.96 -16.83 -16.25
C LYS A 147 -10.76 -15.41 -15.71
N VAL A 148 -11.59 -14.98 -14.76
CA VAL A 148 -11.45 -13.65 -14.13
C VAL A 148 -10.14 -13.55 -13.35
N LEU A 149 -9.60 -14.66 -12.83
CA LEU A 149 -8.30 -14.65 -12.14
C LEU A 149 -7.13 -14.29 -13.08
N ILE A 150 -7.23 -14.62 -14.37
CA ILE A 150 -6.23 -14.18 -15.37
C ILE A 150 -6.26 -12.65 -15.51
N GLU A 151 -7.45 -12.04 -15.46
CA GLU A 151 -7.58 -10.59 -15.47
C GLU A 151 -7.09 -9.94 -14.17
N VAL A 152 -7.27 -10.62 -13.04
CA VAL A 152 -6.73 -10.20 -11.74
C VAL A 152 -5.21 -10.22 -11.77
N GLN A 153 -4.60 -11.31 -12.26
CA GLN A 153 -3.16 -11.42 -12.44
C GLN A 153 -2.62 -10.25 -13.27
N LYS A 154 -3.19 -10.03 -14.46
CA LYS A 154 -2.76 -8.92 -15.32
C LYS A 154 -2.88 -7.57 -14.63
N CYS A 155 -3.97 -7.35 -13.90
CA CYS A 155 -4.17 -6.11 -13.15
C CYS A 155 -3.09 -5.91 -12.06
N LEU A 156 -2.64 -6.98 -11.39
CA LEU A 156 -1.56 -6.92 -10.42
C LEU A 156 -0.21 -6.63 -11.07
N GLU A 157 0.07 -7.22 -12.23
CA GLU A 157 1.28 -6.96 -13.02
C GLU A 157 1.35 -5.49 -13.47
N ASP A 158 0.23 -4.95 -13.97
CA ASP A 158 0.11 -3.54 -14.34
C ASP A 158 0.35 -2.61 -13.12
N ILE A 159 -0.25 -2.94 -11.96
CA ILE A 159 -0.02 -2.19 -10.71
C ILE A 159 1.45 -2.25 -10.31
N TYR A 160 2.08 -3.44 -10.34
CA TYR A 160 3.48 -3.58 -9.97
C TYR A 160 4.40 -2.69 -10.82
N ILE A 161 4.19 -2.65 -12.14
CA ILE A 161 5.01 -1.83 -13.05
C ILE A 161 4.86 -0.35 -12.72
N LEU A 162 3.63 0.14 -12.63
CA LEU A 162 3.35 1.56 -12.39
C LEU A 162 3.79 2.01 -11.00
N GLU A 163 3.53 1.17 -9.99
CA GLU A 163 3.89 1.49 -8.62
C GLU A 163 5.41 1.45 -8.42
N LYS A 164 6.12 0.53 -9.08
CA LYS A 164 7.58 0.53 -9.11
C LYS A 164 8.14 1.83 -9.70
N GLU A 165 7.68 2.21 -10.89
CA GLU A 165 8.13 3.43 -11.57
C GLU A 165 7.86 4.67 -10.69
N PHE A 166 6.67 4.74 -10.09
CA PHE A 166 6.30 5.83 -9.20
C PHE A 166 7.25 5.97 -8.00
N TRP A 167 7.57 4.87 -7.32
CA TRP A 167 8.47 4.91 -6.17
C TRP A 167 9.93 5.19 -6.57
N GLU A 168 10.38 4.72 -7.73
CA GLU A 168 11.71 5.04 -8.27
C GLU A 168 11.84 6.54 -8.56
N ILE A 169 10.80 7.18 -9.10
CA ILE A 169 10.76 8.63 -9.32
C ILE A 169 10.84 9.40 -7.99
N LEU A 170 10.05 9.01 -6.99
CA LEU A 170 10.09 9.68 -5.68
C LEU A 170 11.42 9.47 -4.95
N SER A 171 12.03 8.29 -5.07
CA SER A 171 13.38 8.03 -4.58
C SER A 171 14.40 8.94 -5.26
N TYR A 172 14.32 9.08 -6.59
CA TYR A 172 15.17 10.01 -7.33
C TYR A 172 15.01 11.46 -6.85
N ILE A 173 13.77 11.95 -6.74
CA ILE A 173 13.47 13.30 -6.26
C ILE A 173 14.06 13.51 -4.86
N THR A 174 13.78 12.63 -3.91
CA THR A 174 14.26 12.82 -2.53
C THR A 174 15.78 12.71 -2.38
N ASN A 175 16.45 11.97 -3.26
CA ASN A 175 17.91 11.85 -3.24
C ASN A 175 18.62 13.09 -3.78
N THR A 176 18.03 13.88 -4.68
CA THR A 176 18.63 15.15 -5.11
C THR A 176 18.70 16.16 -3.97
N TYR A 177 17.71 16.16 -3.07
CA TYR A 177 17.70 17.03 -1.89
C TYR A 177 18.74 16.65 -0.84
N SER A 178 19.11 15.37 -0.70
CA SER A 178 20.21 14.94 0.19
C SER A 178 21.58 15.50 -0.23
N VAL A 179 21.80 15.64 -1.54
CA VAL A 179 23.09 16.08 -2.10
C VAL A 179 23.27 17.60 -1.95
N VAL A 180 22.16 18.36 -1.96
CA VAL A 180 22.20 19.82 -1.79
C VAL A 180 22.48 20.21 -0.34
N SER A 181 22.00 19.43 0.65
CA SER A 181 22.26 19.65 2.08
C SER A 181 23.73 19.44 2.51
N LEU A 182 24.54 18.74 1.70
CA LEU A 182 25.97 18.53 1.97
C LEU A 182 26.88 19.64 1.41
N ASN A 183 26.32 20.55 0.62
CA ASN A 183 27.06 21.64 -0.03
C ASN A 183 26.70 23.04 0.52
N GLN A 184 26.04 23.10 1.68
CA GLN A 184 25.77 24.34 2.43
C GLN A 184 26.53 24.36 3.76
#